data_AF-A0A4R8JUW3-F1
#
_entry.id   AF-A0A4R8JUW3-F1
#
_cell.length_a   1.000
_cell.length_b   1.000
_cell.length_c   1.000
_cell.angle_alpha   90.00
_cell.angle_beta   90.00
_cell.angle_gamma   90.00
#
_symmetry.space_group_name_H-M   'P 1'
#
loop_
_entity.id
_entity.type
_entity.pdbx_description
1 polymer ?
#
loop_
_entity_poly.entity_id
_entity_poly.type
_entity_poly.pdbx_seq_one_letter_code
_entity_poly.pdbx_strand_id
1 'polypeptide(L)'
;MNETIGLKESAWAITASTYVVAGSASGTAERVRRRIIGTLVGVPLGLACLPLVEHVPLLAWAAVAAAMIIYAMAMPERYDVACGAFAFTLIVTLAIGGVHSISFLGARAWETLLGGVVGLLAAKFIFPLRV
;
A
#
# COMPACT_ATOMS: atom_id res chain seq x y z
N MET A 1 16.04 -14.98 -7.58
CA MET A 1 16.59 -13.64 -7.85
C MET A 1 15.75 -12.52 -7.23
N ASN A 2 14.42 -12.59 -7.25
CA ASN A 2 13.57 -11.60 -6.56
C ASN A 2 13.52 -11.79 -5.04
N GLU A 3 13.49 -13.03 -4.55
CA GLU A 3 13.52 -13.34 -3.11
C GLU A 3 14.81 -12.89 -2.42
N THR A 4 15.95 -12.94 -3.11
CA THR A 4 17.27 -12.54 -2.58
C THR A 4 17.36 -11.04 -2.25
N ILE A 5 16.46 -10.23 -2.79
CA ILE A 5 16.36 -8.78 -2.53
C ILE A 5 15.03 -8.39 -1.86
N GLY A 6 14.29 -9.37 -1.33
CA GLY A 6 13.04 -9.13 -0.60
C GLY A 6 11.88 -8.62 -1.46
N LEU A 7 11.95 -8.73 -2.79
CA LEU A 7 10.88 -8.36 -3.71
C LEU A 7 9.94 -9.56 -3.92
N LYS A 8 9.11 -9.87 -2.92
CA LYS A 8 8.15 -10.97 -3.05
C LYS A 8 7.13 -10.70 -4.15
N GLU A 9 6.82 -9.44 -4.38
CA GLU A 9 5.86 -8.97 -5.37
C GLU A 9 6.37 -7.67 -6.00
N SER A 10 7.31 -7.79 -6.93
CA SER A 10 7.93 -6.66 -7.64
C SER A 10 6.94 -5.71 -8.31
N ALA A 11 5.73 -6.17 -8.66
CA ALA A 11 4.64 -5.33 -9.17
C ALA A 11 4.28 -4.18 -8.20
N TRP A 12 4.48 -4.37 -6.90
CA TRP A 12 4.23 -3.37 -5.88
C TRP A 12 5.28 -2.29 -5.82
N ALA A 13 6.55 -2.62 -6.03
CA ALA A 13 7.59 -1.61 -6.13
C ALA A 13 7.36 -0.71 -7.36
N ILE A 14 6.94 -1.31 -8.48
CA ILE A 14 6.60 -0.59 -9.72
C ILE A 14 5.38 0.31 -9.52
N THR A 15 4.28 -0.21 -8.97
CA THR A 15 3.09 0.61 -8.72
C THR A 15 3.32 1.65 -7.61
N ALA A 16 4.21 1.37 -6.66
CA ALA A 16 4.65 2.36 -5.68
C ALA A 16 5.40 3.51 -6.34
N SER A 17 6.33 3.23 -7.26
CA SER A 17 7.08 4.28 -7.93
C SER A 17 6.21 5.14 -8.83
N THR A 18 5.19 4.58 -9.49
CA THR A 18 4.30 5.37 -10.37
C THR A 18 3.30 6.22 -9.60
N TYR A 19 2.65 5.70 -8.56
CA TYR A 19 1.60 6.43 -7.86
C TYR A 19 2.11 7.60 -7.00
N VAL A 20 3.37 7.55 -6.58
CA VAL A 20 3.95 8.63 -5.76
C VAL A 20 4.34 9.85 -6.59
N VAL A 21 4.56 9.72 -7.90
CA VAL A 21 4.94 10.86 -8.76
C VAL A 21 3.81 11.91 -8.73
N ALA A 22 4.17 13.13 -8.34
CA ALA A 22 3.29 14.30 -8.33
C ALA A 22 3.84 15.40 -9.26
N GLY A 23 3.14 16.53 -9.34
CA GLY A 23 3.57 17.70 -10.13
C GLY A 23 4.84 18.41 -9.64
N SER A 24 5.39 18.01 -8.49
CA SER A 24 6.60 18.55 -7.87
C SER A 24 7.35 17.46 -7.07
N ALA A 25 8.64 17.67 -6.81
CA ALA A 25 9.42 16.79 -5.95
C ALA A 25 8.89 16.78 -4.50
N SER A 26 8.48 17.94 -3.97
CA SER A 26 7.85 18.07 -2.66
C SER A 26 6.51 17.33 -2.58
N GLY A 27 5.68 17.42 -3.62
CA GLY A 27 4.43 16.65 -3.73
C GLY A 27 4.67 15.15 -3.83
N THR A 28 5.77 14.73 -4.46
CA THR A 28 6.16 13.32 -4.53
C THR A 28 6.56 12.78 -3.17
N ALA A 29 7.37 13.54 -2.42
CA ALA A 29 7.74 13.20 -1.04
C ALA A 29 6.51 13.13 -0.12
N GLU A 30 5.57 14.06 -0.26
CA GLU A 30 4.29 14.06 0.45
C GLU A 30 3.49 12.78 0.18
N ARG A 31 3.37 12.36 -1.09
CA ARG A 31 2.67 11.11 -1.46
C ARG A 31 3.34 9.87 -0.89
N VAL A 32 4.67 9.80 -0.93
CA VAL A 32 5.43 8.71 -0.28
C VAL A 32 5.10 8.66 1.21
N ARG A 33 5.16 9.80 1.91
CA ARG A 33 4.86 9.85 3.36
C ARG A 33 3.43 9.40 3.65
N ARG A 34 2.45 9.90 2.91
CA ARG A 34 1.03 9.51 3.07
C ARG A 34 0.82 8.01 2.85
N ARG A 35 1.49 7.42 1.86
CA ARG A 35 1.43 5.98 1.61
C ARG A 35 1.98 5.16 2.77
N ILE A 36 3.12 5.58 3.34
CA ILE A 36 3.73 4.93 4.50
C ILE A 36 2.77 5.00 5.70
N ILE A 37 2.26 6.18 6.02
CA ILE A 37 1.32 6.39 7.15
C ILE A 37 0.07 5.55 6.95
N GLY A 38 -0.55 5.61 5.77
CA GLY A 38 -1.73 4.82 5.45
C GLY A 38 -1.50 3.32 5.64
N THR A 39 -0.39 2.81 5.09
CA THR A 39 -0.04 1.39 5.18
C THR A 39 0.22 0.96 6.63
N LEU A 40 0.90 1.80 7.43
CA LEU A 40 1.14 1.56 8.86
C LEU A 40 -0.16 1.48 9.68
N VAL A 41 -1.26 2.04 9.21
CA VAL A 41 -2.58 1.94 9.85
C VAL A 41 -3.40 0.78 9.28
N GLY A 42 -3.47 0.66 7.95
CA GLY A 42 -4.27 -0.35 7.28
C GLY A 42 -3.83 -1.79 7.56
N VAL A 43 -2.50 -2.01 7.66
CA VAL A 43 -1.95 -3.33 7.96
C VAL A 43 -2.35 -3.83 9.35
N PRO A 44 -2.10 -3.10 10.46
CA PRO A 44 -2.51 -3.57 11.78
C PRO A 44 -4.02 -3.78 11.89
N LEU A 45 -4.82 -2.92 11.26
CA LEU A 45 -6.27 -3.11 11.21
C LEU A 45 -6.65 -4.42 10.49
N GLY A 46 -6.01 -4.72 9.35
CA GLY A 46 -6.25 -5.97 8.63
C GLY A 46 -5.84 -7.19 9.44
N LEU A 47 -4.70 -7.12 10.14
CA LEU A 47 -4.22 -8.18 11.04
C LEU A 47 -5.16 -8.39 12.23
N ALA A 48 -5.67 -7.31 12.82
CA ALA A 48 -6.65 -7.38 13.90
C ALA A 48 -7.97 -8.02 13.45
N CYS A 49 -8.27 -7.98 12.14
CA CYS A 49 -9.43 -8.61 11.55
C CYS A 49 -9.22 -10.09 11.14
N LEU A 50 -8.05 -10.69 11.36
CA LEU A 50 -7.83 -12.10 11.03
C LEU A 50 -8.81 -13.07 11.72
N PRO A 51 -9.20 -12.89 13.00
CA PRO A 51 -10.20 -13.75 13.62
C PRO A 51 -11.55 -13.72 12.89
N LEU A 52 -11.94 -12.59 12.29
CA LEU A 52 -13.17 -12.48 11.51
C LEU A 52 -13.11 -13.34 10.24
N VAL A 53 -11.94 -13.47 9.63
CA VAL A 53 -11.75 -14.31 8.44
C VAL A 53 -12.01 -15.78 8.76
N GLU A 54 -11.54 -16.25 9.91
CA GLU A 54 -11.69 -17.64 10.34
C GLU A 54 -13.11 -17.97 10.80
N HIS A 55 -13.75 -17.07 11.54
CA HIS A 55 -15.00 -17.37 12.24
C HIS A 55 -16.25 -16.89 11.48
N VAL A 56 -16.15 -15.79 10.73
CA VAL A 56 -17.30 -15.14 10.06
C VAL A 56 -16.89 -14.58 8.68
N PRO A 57 -16.52 -15.43 7.70
CA PRO A 57 -15.90 -15.01 6.44
C PRO A 57 -16.76 -14.04 5.61
N LEU A 58 -18.09 -14.14 5.70
CA LEU A 58 -19.01 -13.24 5.00
C LEU A 58 -18.88 -11.79 5.50
N LEU A 59 -18.63 -11.60 6.80
CA LEU A 59 -18.40 -10.29 7.40
C LEU A 59 -17.03 -9.73 7.01
N ALA A 60 -16.01 -10.58 6.91
CA ALA A 60 -14.69 -10.19 6.39
C ALA A 60 -14.79 -9.69 4.94
N TRP A 61 -15.55 -10.37 4.08
CA TRP A 61 -15.83 -9.92 2.72
C TRP A 61 -16.59 -8.59 2.66
N ALA A 62 -17.59 -8.40 3.54
CA ALA A 62 -18.30 -7.13 3.64
C ALA A 62 -17.36 -5.99 4.07
N ALA A 63 -16.46 -6.24 5.03
CA ALA A 63 -15.45 -5.27 5.47
C ALA A 63 -14.47 -4.91 4.34
N VAL A 64 -14.03 -5.88 3.56
CA VAL A 64 -13.20 -5.66 2.36
C VAL A 64 -13.92 -4.80 1.33
N ALA A 65 -15.18 -5.10 1.04
CA ALA A 65 -15.97 -4.32 0.09
C ALA A 65 -16.12 -2.86 0.56
N ALA A 66 -16.43 -2.66 1.85
CA ALA A 66 -16.50 -1.32 2.45
C ALA A 66 -15.15 -0.58 2.37
N ALA A 67 -14.04 -1.26 2.65
CA ALA A 67 -12.71 -0.67 2.52
C ALA A 67 -12.39 -0.25 1.08
N MET A 68 -12.82 -1.00 0.06
CA MET A 68 -12.62 -0.59 -1.34
C MET A 68 -13.50 0.61 -1.76
N ILE A 69 -14.68 0.76 -1.15
CA ILE A 69 -15.49 1.99 -1.31
C ILE A 69 -14.75 3.18 -0.68
N ILE A 70 -14.24 3.02 0.55
CA ILE A 70 -13.45 4.06 1.22
C ILE A 70 -12.21 4.42 0.40
N TYR A 71 -11.52 3.44 -0.16
CA TYR A 71 -10.38 3.65 -1.04
C TYR A 71 -10.74 4.55 -2.23
N ALA A 72 -11.82 4.22 -2.94
CA ALA A 72 -12.26 4.98 -4.10
C ALA A 72 -12.66 6.42 -3.73
N MET A 73 -13.37 6.60 -2.61
CA MET A 73 -13.79 7.92 -2.12
C MET A 73 -12.61 8.77 -1.62
N ALA A 74 -11.64 8.15 -0.94
CA ALA A 74 -10.53 8.85 -0.31
C ALA A 74 -9.40 9.19 -1.30
N MET A 75 -9.30 8.48 -2.42
CA MET A 75 -8.19 8.64 -3.38
C MET A 75 -7.94 10.10 -3.83
N PRO A 76 -8.95 10.94 -4.11
CA PRO A 76 -8.71 12.30 -4.61
C PRO A 76 -8.06 13.24 -3.58
N GLU A 77 -8.47 13.15 -2.31
CA GLU A 77 -8.12 14.15 -1.29
C GLU A 77 -7.28 13.60 -0.13
N ARG A 78 -7.44 12.30 0.17
CA ARG A 78 -6.92 11.63 1.36
C ARG A 78 -6.17 10.36 0.96
N TYR A 79 -5.07 10.56 0.23
CA TYR A 79 -4.22 9.48 -0.28
C TYR A 79 -3.71 8.54 0.83
N ASP A 80 -3.48 9.05 2.03
CA ASP A 80 -3.15 8.28 3.23
C ASP A 80 -4.27 7.29 3.61
N VAL A 81 -5.51 7.77 3.66
CA VAL A 81 -6.69 6.93 3.96
C VAL A 81 -6.91 5.89 2.86
N ALA A 82 -6.76 6.28 1.59
CA ALA A 82 -6.84 5.35 0.47
C ALA A 82 -5.77 4.25 0.61
N CYS A 83 -4.50 4.61 0.83
CA CYS A 83 -3.44 3.63 1.01
C CYS A 83 -3.70 2.68 2.18
N GLY A 84 -4.25 3.19 3.29
CA GLY A 84 -4.63 2.36 4.43
C GLY A 84 -5.78 1.41 4.13
N ALA A 85 -6.85 1.88 3.51
CA ALA A 85 -7.98 1.06 3.11
C ALA A 85 -7.56 -0.06 2.13
N PHE A 86 -6.68 0.26 1.19
CA PHE A 86 -6.12 -0.72 0.27
C PHE A 86 -5.24 -1.76 0.96
N ALA A 87 -4.37 -1.31 1.89
CA ALA A 87 -3.53 -2.21 2.66
C ALA A 87 -4.37 -3.16 3.53
N PHE A 88 -5.43 -2.66 4.17
CA PHE A 88 -6.41 -3.47 4.90
C PHE A 88 -7.03 -4.53 3.99
N THR A 89 -7.58 -4.11 2.84
CA THR A 89 -8.21 -5.01 1.86
C THR A 89 -7.26 -6.13 1.48
N LEU A 90 -6.01 -5.79 1.15
CA LEU A 90 -5.01 -6.77 0.74
C LEU A 90 -4.69 -7.79 1.84
N ILE A 91 -4.56 -7.36 3.10
CA ILE A 91 -4.28 -8.28 4.21
C ILE A 91 -5.44 -9.24 4.44
N VAL A 92 -6.67 -8.72 4.45
CA VAL A 92 -7.86 -9.54 4.70
C VAL A 92 -8.11 -10.52 3.55
N THR A 93 -7.96 -10.10 2.29
CA THR A 93 -8.15 -11.01 1.14
C THR A 93 -7.07 -12.07 1.03
N LEU A 94 -5.83 -11.75 1.37
CA LEU A 94 -4.75 -12.75 1.46
C LEU A 94 -5.01 -13.76 2.57
N ALA A 95 -5.50 -13.30 3.73
CA ALA A 95 -5.89 -14.19 4.82
C ALA A 95 -7.04 -15.11 4.42
N ILE A 96 -8.04 -14.61 3.69
CA ILE A 96 -9.13 -15.44 3.13
C ILE A 96 -8.56 -16.49 2.15
N GLY A 97 -7.51 -16.14 1.39
CA GLY A 97 -6.78 -17.05 0.51
C GLY A 97 -5.81 -18.02 1.23
N GLY A 98 -5.77 -18.03 2.56
CA GLY A 98 -4.91 -18.91 3.37
C GLY A 98 -3.46 -18.43 3.54
N VAL A 99 -3.15 -17.19 3.14
CA VAL A 99 -1.80 -16.63 3.21
C VAL A 99 -1.66 -15.75 4.46
N HIS A 100 -1.14 -16.35 5.55
CA HIS A 100 -0.85 -15.64 6.80
C HIS A 100 0.62 -15.23 6.84
N SER A 101 0.95 -13.97 6.53
CA SER A 101 2.35 -13.64 6.20
C SER A 101 2.86 -12.29 6.72
N ILE A 102 3.47 -12.34 7.91
CA ILE A 102 4.42 -11.32 8.38
C ILE A 102 5.54 -11.09 7.36
N SER A 103 5.94 -12.14 6.64
CA SER A 103 6.96 -12.05 5.59
C SER A 103 6.51 -11.23 4.38
N PHE A 104 5.21 -11.12 4.12
CA PHE A 104 4.66 -10.31 3.03
C PHE A 104 4.48 -8.85 3.46
N LEU A 105 4.23 -8.61 4.75
CA LEU A 105 4.29 -7.26 5.33
C LEU A 105 5.68 -6.64 5.23
N GLY A 106 6.71 -7.44 5.54
CA GLY A 106 8.10 -7.02 5.33
C GLY A 106 8.38 -6.67 3.87
N ALA A 107 7.94 -7.51 2.94
CA ALA A 107 8.06 -7.25 1.50
C ALA A 107 7.32 -5.97 1.08
N ARG A 108 6.11 -5.74 1.59
CA ARG A 108 5.30 -4.56 1.26
C ARG A 108 5.92 -3.25 1.73
N ALA A 109 6.48 -3.26 2.94
CA ALA A 109 7.19 -2.11 3.49
C ALA A 109 8.43 -1.80 2.64
N TRP A 110 9.20 -2.84 2.31
CA TRP A 110 10.39 -2.75 1.47
C TRP A 110 10.09 -2.25 0.06
N GLU A 111 9.11 -2.85 -0.63
CA GLU A 111 8.68 -2.49 -1.98
C GLU A 111 8.11 -1.07 -2.03
N THR A 112 7.38 -0.64 -0.98
CA THR A 112 6.86 0.73 -0.88
C THR A 112 7.98 1.74 -0.71
N LEU A 113 8.98 1.44 0.12
CA LEU A 113 10.16 2.29 0.29
C LEU A 113 10.95 2.37 -1.01
N LEU A 114 11.23 1.23 -1.63
CA LEU A 114 12.01 1.14 -2.87
C LEU A 114 11.31 1.87 -4.02
N GLY A 115 10.00 1.65 -4.20
CA GLY A 115 9.22 2.40 -5.18
C GLY A 115 9.19 3.91 -4.88
N GLY A 116 9.05 4.29 -3.60
CA GLY A 116 9.11 5.69 -3.17
C GLY A 116 10.43 6.37 -3.50
N VAL A 117 11.55 5.70 -3.23
CA VAL A 117 12.90 6.17 -3.57
C VAL A 117 13.04 6.33 -5.08
N VAL A 118 12.63 5.34 -5.86
CA VAL A 118 12.69 5.41 -7.33
C VAL A 118 11.85 6.57 -7.87
N GLY A 119 10.62 6.73 -7.38
CA GLY A 119 9.74 7.84 -7.78
C GLY A 119 10.34 9.21 -7.44
N LEU A 120 10.97 9.34 -6.27
CA LEU A 120 11.67 10.57 -5.85
C LEU A 120 12.88 10.86 -6.73
N LEU A 121 13.69 9.85 -7.05
CA LEU A 121 14.84 10.00 -7.94
C LEU A 121 14.40 10.42 -9.34
N ALA A 122 13.34 9.80 -9.88
CA ALA A 122 12.77 10.20 -11.18
C ALA A 122 12.23 11.64 -11.15
N ALA A 123 11.52 12.03 -10.09
CA ALA A 123 11.02 13.39 -9.91
C ALA A 123 12.14 14.45 -9.82
N LYS A 124 13.28 14.10 -9.23
CA LYS A 124 14.43 15.00 -9.06
C LYS A 124 15.31 15.12 -10.31
N PHE A 125 15.54 14.02 -11.02
CA PHE A 125 16.57 13.94 -12.06
C PHE A 125 16.03 13.85 -13.48
N ILE A 126 14.78 13.41 -13.68
CA ILE A 126 14.23 13.12 -15.00
C ILE A 126 13.13 14.12 -15.37
N PHE A 127 12.21 14.42 -14.45
CA PHE A 127 11.06 15.25 -14.77
C PHE A 127 11.33 16.75 -14.51
N PRO A 128 10.86 17.66 -15.39
CA PRO A 128 10.93 19.11 -15.18
C PRO A 128 9.82 19.56 -14.22
N LEU A 129 9.72 18.92 -13.05
CA LEU A 129 8.71 19.24 -12.05
C LEU A 129 9.22 20.44 -11.27
N ARG A 130 8.65 21.61 -11.57
CA ARG A 130 9.03 22.90 -10.98
C ARG A 130 9.15 22.76 -9.46
N VAL A 131 10.34 23.10 -8.96
CA VAL A 131 10.66 23.15 -7.52
C VAL A 131 9.72 24.11 -6.81
#